data_AF-A0A820TEE3-F1
#
_entry.id   AF-A0A820TEE3-F1
#
_cell.length_a   1.000
_cell.length_b   1.000
_cell.length_c   1.000
_cell.angle_alpha   90.00
_cell.angle_beta   90.00
_cell.angle_gamma   90.00
#
_symmetry.space_group_name_H-M   'P 1'
#
loop_
_entity.id
_entity.type
_entity.pdbx_description
1 polymer ?
#
loop_
_entity_poly.entity_id
_entity_poly.type
_entity_poly.pdbx_seq_one_letter_code
_entity_poly.pdbx_strand_id
1 'polypeptide(L)'
;SSDLWVPSSKCSSSCSKFKKYTSSASTTYIRNGNAFSISYGDGSGASGIFSIDTVTINGIAVRNQTFAECTSLSGMDGNVNDGILGLA
;
A
#
# COMPACT_ATOMS: atom_id res chain seq x y z
N SER A 1 12.15 7.88 0.86
CA SER A 1 10.91 7.44 1.54
C SER A 1 11.23 6.17 2.31
N SER A 2 10.72 6.03 3.52
CA SER A 2 10.88 4.82 4.35
C SER A 2 9.57 4.06 4.50
N ASP A 3 8.53 4.44 3.74
CA ASP A 3 7.20 3.87 3.81
C ASP A 3 6.99 2.76 2.77
N LEU A 4 6.33 1.68 3.19
CA LEU A 4 5.76 0.65 2.33
C LEU A 4 4.28 0.94 2.11
N TRP A 5 3.84 1.05 0.86
CA TRP A 5 2.42 1.20 0.53
C TRP A 5 2.04 0.42 -0.72
N VAL A 6 0.80 -0.09 -0.72
CA VAL A 6 0.20 -0.84 -1.82
C VAL A 6 -1.27 -0.42 -2.02
N PRO A 7 -1.83 -0.49 -3.23
CA PRO A 7 -3.25 -0.24 -3.49
C PRO A 7 -4.15 -1.21 -2.72
N SER A 8 -5.18 -0.69 -2.08
CA SER A 8 -6.21 -1.47 -1.39
C SER A 8 -7.30 -1.92 -2.38
N SER A 9 -7.94 -3.07 -2.12
CA SER A 9 -9.16 -3.48 -2.82
C SER A 9 -10.32 -2.49 -2.61
N LYS A 10 -10.25 -1.68 -1.56
CA LYS A 10 -11.17 -0.56 -1.27
C LYS A 10 -10.93 0.67 -2.16
N CYS A 11 -9.84 0.70 -2.94
CA CYS A 11 -9.58 1.76 -3.90
C CYS A 11 -10.35 1.50 -5.20
N SER A 12 -11.16 2.48 -5.62
CA SER A 12 -12.05 2.36 -6.79
C SER A 12 -11.35 2.81 -8.09
N SER A 13 -11.63 4.03 -8.55
CA SER A 13 -11.25 4.55 -9.87
C SER A 13 -9.75 4.80 -10.01
N SER A 14 -9.12 5.39 -8.98
CA SER A 14 -7.70 5.77 -9.00
C SER A 14 -6.73 4.58 -8.96
N CYS A 15 -7.17 3.39 -8.55
CA CYS A 15 -6.34 2.19 -8.54
C CYS A 15 -6.77 1.13 -9.56
N SER A 16 -7.62 1.48 -10.52
CA SER A 16 -8.23 0.51 -11.45
C SER A 16 -7.21 -0.32 -12.25
N LYS A 17 -6.03 0.25 -12.54
CA LYS A 17 -4.97 -0.40 -13.32
C LYS A 17 -4.02 -1.29 -12.49
N PHE A 18 -4.06 -1.20 -11.17
CA PHE A 18 -3.10 -1.89 -10.29
C PHE A 18 -3.68 -3.16 -9.69
N LYS A 19 -2.81 -4.10 -9.33
CA LYS A 19 -3.17 -5.18 -8.42
C LYS A 19 -3.43 -4.60 -7.03
N LYS A 20 -4.42 -5.16 -6.36
CA LYS A 20 -4.93 -4.63 -5.10
C LYS A 20 -4.79 -5.65 -3.98
N TYR A 21 -4.31 -5.18 -2.84
CA TYR A 21 -4.29 -5.93 -1.59
C TYR A 21 -5.71 -6.05 -1.02
N THR A 22 -6.12 -7.27 -0.69
CA THR A 22 -7.42 -7.55 -0.06
C THR A 22 -7.20 -8.08 1.35
N SER A 23 -7.30 -7.20 2.36
CA SER A 23 -7.07 -7.56 3.77
C SER A 23 -7.97 -8.70 4.25
N SER A 24 -9.21 -8.78 3.79
CA SER A 24 -10.15 -9.84 4.17
C SER A 24 -9.78 -11.24 3.66
N ALA A 25 -8.88 -11.35 2.68
CA ALA A 25 -8.42 -12.62 2.14
C ALA A 25 -7.17 -13.15 2.88
N SER A 26 -6.54 -12.33 3.73
CA SER A 26 -5.36 -12.70 4.50
C SER A 26 -5.74 -13.17 5.89
N THR A 27 -5.27 -14.36 6.29
CA THR A 27 -5.46 -14.90 7.64
C THR A 27 -4.50 -14.31 8.67
N THR A 28 -3.41 -13.66 8.22
CA THR A 28 -2.42 -13.00 9.07
C THR A 28 -2.64 -11.49 9.20
N TYR A 29 -3.66 -10.96 8.52
CA TYR A 29 -4.02 -9.55 8.59
C TYR A 29 -4.45 -9.16 10.00
N ILE A 30 -3.89 -8.05 10.48
CA ILE A 30 -4.25 -7.38 11.71
C ILE A 30 -4.68 -5.96 11.36
N ARG A 31 -5.89 -5.60 11.79
CA ARG A 31 -6.43 -4.24 11.60
C ARG A 31 -5.60 -3.24 12.40
N ASN A 32 -5.10 -2.21 11.72
CA ASN A 32 -4.56 -1.00 12.34
C ASN A 32 -5.54 0.16 12.16
N GLY A 33 -5.77 0.61 10.91
CA GLY A 33 -6.83 1.56 10.57
C GLY A 33 -6.50 3.03 10.79
N ASN A 34 -5.30 3.35 11.30
CA ASN A 34 -4.82 4.73 11.38
C ASN A 34 -4.65 5.34 9.99
N ALA A 35 -4.94 6.63 9.84
CA ALA A 35 -4.86 7.30 8.54
C ALA A 35 -3.41 7.39 8.04
N PHE A 36 -3.24 7.21 6.73
CA PHE A 36 -1.98 7.38 6.01
C PHE A 36 -2.16 8.39 4.86
N SER A 37 -1.19 9.28 4.69
CA SER A 37 -1.13 10.20 3.55
C SER A 37 0.33 10.54 3.26
N ILE A 38 0.72 10.48 1.98
CA ILE A 38 2.04 10.87 1.51
C ILE A 38 1.91 11.69 0.23
N SER A 39 2.79 12.68 0.09
CA SER A 39 2.93 13.49 -1.11
C SER A 39 4.39 13.50 -1.54
N TYR A 40 4.63 13.30 -2.83
CA TYR A 40 5.95 13.29 -3.43
C TYR A 40 6.23 14.64 -4.10
N GLY A 41 7.52 14.96 -4.29
CA GLY A 41 7.95 16.24 -4.87
C GLY A 41 7.56 16.45 -6.34
N ASP A 42 7.16 15.38 -7.03
CA ASP A 42 6.64 15.41 -8.41
C ASP A 42 5.14 15.70 -8.50
N GLY A 43 4.48 15.94 -7.35
CA GLY A 43 3.03 16.18 -7.28
C GLY A 43 2.19 14.90 -7.23
N SER A 44 2.82 13.71 -7.28
CA SER A 44 2.11 12.45 -7.04
C SER A 44 1.86 12.24 -5.54
N GLY A 45 0.89 11.39 -5.21
CA GLY A 45 0.52 11.15 -3.83
C GLY A 45 -0.31 9.89 -3.65
N ALA A 46 -0.36 9.43 -2.40
CA ALA A 46 -1.13 8.27 -2.00
C ALA A 46 -1.74 8.50 -0.61
N SER A 47 -2.97 8.05 -0.42
CA SER A 47 -3.64 8.11 0.88
C SER A 47 -4.51 6.88 1.15
N GLY A 48 -4.72 6.59 2.42
CA GLY A 48 -5.46 5.42 2.86
C GLY A 48 -5.31 5.19 4.36
N ILE A 49 -5.09 3.93 4.75
CA ILE A 49 -4.91 3.54 6.14
C ILE A 49 -3.70 2.63 6.31
N PHE A 50 -3.13 2.62 7.51
CA PHE A 50 -2.18 1.59 7.90
C PHE A 50 -2.90 0.25 8.13
N SER A 51 -2.24 -0.81 7.69
CA SER A 51 -2.58 -2.22 7.90
C SER A 51 -1.33 -2.96 8.39
N ILE A 52 -1.54 -4.07 9.10
CA ILE A 52 -0.46 -4.92 9.57
C ILE A 52 -0.68 -6.31 8.97
N ASP A 53 0.35 -6.88 8.34
CA ASP A 53 0.29 -8.24 7.79
C ASP A 53 1.69 -8.86 7.69
N THR A 54 1.77 -10.10 7.25
CA THR A 54 3.05 -10.74 6.89
C THR A 54 3.45 -10.34 5.47
N VAL A 55 4.64 -9.77 5.32
CA VAL A 55 5.22 -9.40 4.02
C VAL A 55 6.37 -10.34 3.70
N THR A 56 6.31 -11.00 2.55
CA THR A 56 7.36 -11.93 2.10
C THR A 56 8.09 -11.35 0.89
N ILE A 57 9.41 -11.22 1.00
CA ILE A 57 10.29 -10.75 -0.09
C ILE A 57 11.33 -11.83 -0.35
N ASN A 58 11.32 -12.39 -1.56
CA ASN A 58 12.26 -13.42 -1.98
C ASN A 58 12.40 -14.59 -0.98
N GLY A 59 11.26 -15.08 -0.46
CA GLY A 59 11.21 -16.17 0.52
C GLY A 59 11.47 -15.78 1.98
N ILE A 60 11.87 -14.53 2.25
CA ILE A 60 12.05 -14.02 3.61
C ILE A 60 10.74 -13.40 4.07
N ALA A 61 10.13 -13.98 5.10
CA ALA A 61 8.87 -13.51 5.69
C ALA A 61 9.12 -12.58 6.88
N VAL A 62 8.66 -11.34 6.77
CA VAL A 62 8.59 -10.36 7.86
C VAL A 62 7.17 -10.36 8.41
N ARG A 63 6.99 -10.88 9.63
CA ARG A 63 5.70 -10.92 10.30
C ARG A 63 5.38 -9.56 10.92
N ASN A 64 4.09 -9.24 10.99
CA ASN A 64 3.57 -8.03 11.62
C ASN A 64 4.19 -6.73 11.04
N GLN A 65 4.47 -6.73 9.74
CA GLN A 65 4.94 -5.55 9.04
C GLN A 65 3.79 -4.54 8.93
N THR A 66 4.01 -3.32 9.40
CA THR A 66 3.09 -2.20 9.16
C THR A 66 3.32 -1.64 7.76
N PHE A 67 2.27 -1.44 6.99
CA PHE A 67 2.30 -0.81 5.67
C PHE A 67 0.99 -0.06 5.42
N ALA A 68 0.98 0.83 4.42
CA ALA A 68 -0.24 1.52 4.04
C ALA A 68 -1.00 0.77 2.94
N GLU A 69 -2.29 0.50 3.17
CA GLU A 69 -3.22 0.13 2.10
C GLU A 69 -3.90 1.41 1.57
N CYS A 70 -3.56 1.79 0.34
CA CYS A 70 -3.99 3.06 -0.25
C CYS A 70 -5.38 2.93 -0.87
N THR A 71 -6.29 3.82 -0.47
CA THR A 71 -7.64 3.93 -1.02
C THR A 71 -7.75 5.03 -2.08
N SER A 72 -6.72 5.88 -2.21
CA SER A 72 -6.62 6.89 -3.25
C SER A 72 -5.17 7.06 -3.70
N LEU A 73 -4.98 7.18 -5.01
CA LEU A 73 -3.71 7.53 -5.66
C LEU A 73 -3.94 8.73 -6.56
N SER A 74 -2.97 9.63 -6.64
CA SER A 74 -2.99 10.80 -7.53
C SER A 74 -1.67 10.93 -8.27
N GLY A 75 -1.71 11.23 -9.57
CA GLY A 75 -0.50 11.44 -10.37
C GLY A 75 0.32 10.17 -10.62
N MET A 76 -0.29 8.98 -10.49
CA MET A 76 0.37 7.68 -10.67
C MET A 76 -0.15 6.88 -11.89
N ASP A 77 -0.97 7.49 -12.74
CA ASP A 77 -1.72 6.83 -13.83
C ASP A 77 -0.85 6.19 -14.94
N GLY A 78 0.43 6.54 -14.99
CA GLY A 78 1.45 6.02 -15.91
C GLY A 78 2.42 5.01 -15.31
N ASN A 79 2.31 4.70 -14.01
CA ASN A 79 3.18 3.71 -13.37
C ASN A 79 2.70 2.29 -13.64
N VAL A 80 3.65 1.38 -13.90
CA VAL A 80 3.42 -0.07 -14.02
C VAL A 80 3.59 -0.80 -12.69
N ASN A 81 4.05 -0.10 -11.65
CA ASN A 81 4.36 -0.68 -10.34
C ASN A 81 3.13 -0.65 -9.43
N ASP A 82 2.81 -1.77 -8.79
CA ASP A 82 1.68 -1.93 -7.87
C ASP A 82 1.93 -1.33 -6.46
N GLY A 83 2.92 -0.45 -6.28
CA GLY A 83 3.25 0.13 -4.97
C GLY A 83 4.73 0.52 -4.83
N ILE A 84 5.10 0.94 -3.61
CA ILE A 84 6.49 1.30 -3.26
C ILE A 84 6.88 0.61 -1.97
N LEU A 85 8.13 0.13 -1.93
CA LEU A 85 8.80 -0.37 -0.73
C LEU A 85 9.98 0.55 -0.41
N GLY A 86 9.84 1.41 0.60
CA GLY A 86 10.91 2.28 1.09
C GLY A 86 11.98 1.51 1.89
N LEU A 87 13.25 1.81 1.65
CA LEU A 87 14.43 1.17 2.28
C LEU A 87 15.47 2.20 2.80
N ALA A 88 15.04 3.44 3.02
CA ALA A 88 15.91 4.50 3.53
C ALA A 88 16.00 4.49 5.05
#